data_AF-A0A2R6G5U5-F1
#
_entry.id   AF-A0A2R6G5U5-F1
#
_cell.length_a   1.000
_cell.length_b   1.000
_cell.length_c   1.000
_cell.angle_alpha   90.00
_cell.angle_beta   90.00
_cell.angle_gamma   90.00
#
_symmetry.space_group_name_H-M   'P 1'
#
loop_
_entity.id
_entity.type
_entity.pdbx_description
1 polymer ?
#
loop_
_entity_poly.entity_id
_entity_poly.type
_entity_poly.pdbx_seq_one_letter_code
_entity_poly.pdbx_strand_id
1 'polypeptide(L)'
;MDELPPLGFGTYDDEDSQVSAEAVAYALDHGYRHVDTAEMYGNEDVVGAGVRASSVDREEVVVATKLAPEHLAYDDAIEHAHASADRLGVDYLDLLYVHWPDTTYDPGETLPALDHLRETGLVREVGMCNCRPDQIETAVERLASPLFAHQVECHPLLQQRELRRLAREHDHYLVAYSPLAKGEILDVPELQAIAEERGATPAQVARIEAIDREKRVVDGPGAPWQQ
;
A
#
# COMPACT_ATOMS: atom_id res chain seq x y z
N MET A 1 4.94 -14.51 -3.10
CA MET A 1 3.48 -14.43 -3.25
C MET A 1 3.17 -14.48 -4.74
N ASP A 2 2.11 -15.17 -5.17
CA ASP A 2 1.85 -15.32 -6.62
C ASP A 2 1.19 -14.08 -7.25
N GLU A 3 0.30 -13.38 -6.52
CA GLU A 3 -0.39 -12.18 -7.02
C GLU A 3 -0.81 -11.25 -5.86
N LEU A 4 -0.64 -9.94 -6.03
CA LEU A 4 -1.18 -8.94 -5.10
C LEU A 4 -2.69 -8.78 -5.33
N PRO A 5 -3.58 -8.78 -4.32
CA PRO A 5 -5.00 -8.54 -4.53
C PRO A 5 -5.29 -7.15 -5.14
N PRO A 6 -6.29 -7.04 -6.04
CA PRO A 6 -6.62 -5.79 -6.72
C PRO A 6 -7.11 -4.66 -5.83
N LEU A 7 -7.71 -5.01 -4.70
CA LEU A 7 -8.27 -4.08 -3.73
C LEU A 7 -7.65 -4.33 -2.37
N GLY A 8 -7.07 -3.29 -1.80
CA GLY A 8 -6.56 -3.24 -0.44
C GLY A 8 -7.40 -2.32 0.45
N PHE A 9 -7.49 -2.70 1.72
CA PHE A 9 -8.05 -1.87 2.79
C PHE A 9 -6.90 -1.10 3.44
N GLY A 10 -6.82 0.20 3.13
CA GLY A 10 -5.87 1.12 3.72
C GLY A 10 -6.31 1.57 5.10
N THR A 11 -5.36 1.74 6.00
CA THR A 11 -5.62 2.00 7.42
C THR A 11 -4.98 3.30 7.91
N TYR A 12 -4.83 4.28 7.01
CA TYR A 12 -4.37 5.60 7.42
C TYR A 12 -5.45 6.30 8.26
N ASP A 13 -5.04 6.83 9.42
CA ASP A 13 -5.88 7.62 10.31
C ASP A 13 -5.66 9.12 10.06
N ASP A 14 -6.73 9.89 10.07
CA ASP A 14 -6.71 11.34 10.11
C ASP A 14 -7.61 11.88 11.25
N GLU A 15 -7.77 13.19 11.35
CA GLU A 15 -8.56 13.81 12.44
C GLU A 15 -10.04 13.36 12.42
N ASP A 16 -10.54 12.94 11.25
CA ASP A 16 -11.95 12.62 11.02
C ASP A 16 -12.21 11.11 10.93
N SER A 17 -11.16 10.28 10.82
CA SER A 17 -11.28 8.83 10.70
C SER A 17 -10.16 8.08 11.43
N GLN A 18 -10.58 7.18 12.32
CA GLN A 18 -9.69 6.24 13.00
C GLN A 18 -10.11 4.81 12.67
N VAL A 19 -9.16 4.00 12.22
CA VAL A 19 -9.37 2.59 11.94
C VAL A 19 -9.56 1.83 13.25
N SER A 20 -10.49 0.88 13.26
CA SER A 20 -10.68 -0.05 14.37
C SER A 20 -10.36 -1.48 13.92
N ALA A 21 -10.06 -2.35 14.89
CA ALA A 21 -9.83 -3.76 14.61
C ALA A 21 -11.08 -4.41 13.99
N GLU A 22 -12.28 -4.00 14.40
CA GLU A 22 -13.55 -4.46 13.83
C GLU A 22 -13.70 -4.05 12.36
N ALA A 23 -13.26 -2.84 11.98
CA ALA A 23 -13.31 -2.40 10.59
C ALA A 23 -12.39 -3.25 9.70
N VAL A 24 -11.18 -3.55 10.17
CA VAL A 24 -10.23 -4.43 9.46
C VAL A 24 -10.80 -5.84 9.34
N ALA A 25 -11.30 -6.42 10.44
CA ALA A 25 -11.91 -7.76 10.42
C ALA A 25 -13.11 -7.83 9.47
N TYR A 26 -13.99 -6.82 9.54
CA TYR A 26 -15.15 -6.72 8.66
C TYR A 26 -14.74 -6.66 7.18
N ALA A 27 -13.74 -5.85 6.82
CA ALA A 27 -13.26 -5.76 5.44
C ALA A 27 -12.79 -7.13 4.92
N LEU A 28 -12.00 -7.85 5.72
CA LEU A 28 -11.49 -9.19 5.38
C LEU A 28 -12.63 -10.21 5.23
N ASP A 29 -13.57 -10.22 6.16
CA ASP A 29 -14.75 -11.10 6.13
C ASP A 29 -15.65 -10.84 4.91
N HIS A 30 -15.59 -9.64 4.34
CA HIS A 30 -16.38 -9.21 3.18
C HIS A 30 -15.58 -9.18 1.87
N GLY A 31 -14.46 -9.89 1.82
CA GLY A 31 -13.76 -10.23 0.57
C GLY A 31 -12.49 -9.44 0.30
N TYR A 32 -12.10 -8.50 1.16
CA TYR A 32 -10.74 -7.96 1.09
C TYR A 32 -9.73 -9.05 1.44
N ARG A 33 -8.58 -9.02 0.76
CA ARG A 33 -7.45 -9.93 1.00
C ARG A 33 -6.11 -9.20 1.11
N HIS A 34 -6.15 -7.87 1.19
CA HIS A 34 -4.99 -7.02 1.32
C HIS A 34 -5.31 -5.91 2.31
N VAL A 35 -4.48 -5.76 3.35
CA VAL A 35 -4.55 -4.69 4.34
C VAL A 35 -3.24 -3.92 4.30
N ASP A 36 -3.33 -2.61 4.21
CA ASP A 36 -2.19 -1.70 4.05
C ASP A 36 -2.14 -0.72 5.22
N THR A 37 -1.09 -0.84 6.03
CA THR A 37 -0.77 0.05 7.15
C THR A 37 0.64 0.63 6.99
N ALA A 38 1.17 1.31 7.99
CA ALA A 38 2.56 1.76 8.05
C ALA A 38 2.98 1.93 9.50
N GLU A 39 4.28 1.82 9.77
CA GLU A 39 4.86 2.13 11.08
C GLU A 39 4.41 3.51 11.58
N MET A 40 4.46 4.52 10.69
CA MET A 40 4.10 5.90 11.03
C MET A 40 2.62 6.11 11.36
N TYR A 41 1.74 5.17 11.00
CA TYR A 41 0.32 5.31 11.31
C TYR A 41 0.05 5.02 12.79
N GLY A 42 0.97 4.32 13.47
CA GLY A 42 0.84 4.05 14.90
C GLY A 42 -0.32 3.12 15.26
N ASN A 43 -0.86 2.38 14.28
CA ASN A 43 -2.02 1.51 14.44
C ASN A 43 -1.78 0.06 13.98
N GLU A 44 -0.51 -0.35 13.80
CA GLU A 44 -0.13 -1.71 13.42
C GLU A 44 -0.66 -2.78 14.40
N ASP A 45 -0.76 -2.47 15.70
CA ASP A 45 -1.35 -3.33 16.72
C ASP A 45 -2.86 -3.50 16.55
N VAL A 46 -3.57 -2.41 16.21
CA VAL A 46 -5.01 -2.41 15.88
C VAL A 46 -5.26 -3.23 14.62
N VAL A 47 -4.45 -3.03 13.58
CA VAL A 47 -4.54 -3.79 12.33
C VAL A 47 -4.28 -5.28 12.56
N GLY A 48 -3.22 -5.61 13.30
CA GLY A 48 -2.91 -6.98 13.68
C GLY A 48 -4.05 -7.66 14.46
N ALA A 49 -4.68 -6.93 15.38
CA ALA A 49 -5.85 -7.43 16.10
C ALA A 49 -7.03 -7.72 15.17
N GLY A 50 -7.28 -6.85 14.19
CA GLY A 50 -8.33 -7.04 13.19
C GLY A 50 -8.08 -8.25 12.28
N VAL A 51 -6.84 -8.42 11.80
CA VAL A 51 -6.45 -9.59 11.00
C VAL A 51 -6.72 -10.88 11.77
N ARG A 52 -6.30 -10.97 13.05
CA ARG A 52 -6.54 -12.15 13.91
C ARG A 52 -8.01 -12.39 14.25
N ALA A 53 -8.82 -11.33 14.29
CA ALA A 53 -10.24 -11.41 14.61
C ALA A 53 -11.10 -11.82 13.40
N SER A 54 -10.59 -11.63 12.18
CA SER A 54 -11.29 -12.04 10.96
C SER A 54 -11.43 -13.57 10.87
N SER A 55 -12.40 -14.01 10.09
CA SER A 55 -12.62 -15.43 9.78
C SER A 55 -11.72 -15.97 8.66
N VAL A 56 -10.80 -15.15 8.13
CA VAL A 56 -9.92 -15.46 7.00
C VAL A 56 -8.59 -16.00 7.52
N ASP A 57 -8.11 -17.08 6.91
CA ASP A 57 -6.81 -17.67 7.25
C ASP A 57 -5.68 -16.67 6.96
N ARG A 58 -4.68 -16.60 7.86
CA ARG A 58 -3.58 -15.61 7.78
C ARG A 58 -2.85 -15.68 6.45
N GLU A 59 -2.66 -16.87 5.90
CA GLU A 59 -2.00 -17.13 4.62
C GLU A 59 -2.77 -16.59 3.41
N GLU A 60 -4.07 -16.32 3.54
CA GLU A 60 -4.88 -15.70 2.48
C GLU A 60 -4.86 -14.16 2.55
N VAL A 61 -4.33 -13.57 3.62
CA VAL A 61 -4.31 -12.12 3.82
C VAL A 61 -2.93 -11.57 3.52
N VAL A 62 -2.84 -10.65 2.57
CA VAL A 62 -1.65 -9.81 2.38
C VAL A 62 -1.64 -8.72 3.45
N VAL A 63 -0.68 -8.79 4.36
CA VAL A 63 -0.40 -7.73 5.33
C VAL A 63 0.78 -6.90 4.82
N ALA A 64 0.49 -5.66 4.42
CA ALA A 64 1.48 -4.70 3.96
C ALA A 64 1.74 -3.62 5.02
N THR A 65 3.01 -3.31 5.27
CA THR A 65 3.43 -2.18 6.11
C THR A 65 4.61 -1.44 5.49
N LYS A 66 5.05 -0.35 6.11
CA LYS A 66 6.05 0.57 5.57
C LYS A 66 6.99 1.04 6.68
N LEU A 67 8.30 1.03 6.39
CA LEU A 67 9.33 1.63 7.25
C LEU A 67 9.22 3.16 7.21
N ALA A 68 9.30 3.80 8.37
CA ALA A 68 9.35 5.25 8.46
C ALA A 68 10.62 5.83 7.79
N PRO A 69 10.57 7.07 7.25
CA PRO A 69 11.71 7.71 6.60
C PRO A 69 12.97 7.82 7.46
N GLU A 70 12.79 7.84 8.79
CA GLU A 70 13.84 7.90 9.80
C GLU A 70 14.54 6.54 10.04
N HIS A 71 13.99 5.43 9.53
CA HIS A 71 14.44 4.06 9.82
C HIS A 71 14.86 3.32 8.55
N LEU A 72 15.55 4.01 7.63
CA LEU A 72 15.95 3.45 6.33
C LEU A 72 17.44 3.07 6.23
N ALA A 73 18.26 3.40 7.23
CA ALA A 73 19.63 2.89 7.30
C ALA A 73 19.63 1.36 7.50
N TYR A 74 20.74 0.69 7.18
CA TYR A 74 20.74 -0.79 7.08
C TYR A 74 20.25 -1.49 8.35
N ASP A 75 20.85 -1.18 9.50
CA ASP A 75 20.51 -1.81 10.78
C ASP A 75 19.12 -1.38 11.27
N ASP A 76 18.77 -0.09 11.13
CA ASP A 76 17.48 0.45 11.55
C ASP A 76 16.32 -0.17 10.75
N ALA A 77 16.48 -0.32 9.44
CA ALA A 77 15.47 -0.94 8.58
C ALA A 77 15.17 -2.38 9.02
N ILE A 78 16.19 -3.13 9.42
CA ILE A 78 16.04 -4.50 9.92
C ILE A 78 15.33 -4.50 11.28
N GLU A 79 15.79 -3.69 12.23
CA GLU A 79 15.20 -3.58 13.56
C GLU A 79 13.72 -3.19 13.50
N HIS A 80 13.40 -2.17 12.70
CA HIS A 80 12.05 -1.64 12.62
C HIS A 80 11.10 -2.53 11.83
N ALA A 81 11.59 -3.30 10.84
CA ALA A 81 10.78 -4.33 10.20
C ALA A 81 10.36 -5.43 11.19
N HIS A 82 11.28 -5.88 12.06
CA HIS A 82 10.96 -6.80 13.15
C HIS A 82 9.94 -6.19 14.12
N ALA A 83 10.17 -4.94 14.53
CA ALA A 83 9.25 -4.25 15.43
C ALA A 83 7.84 -4.08 14.83
N SER A 84 7.72 -3.81 13.52
CA SER A 84 6.43 -3.79 12.83
C SER A 84 5.76 -5.18 12.82
N ALA A 85 6.50 -6.24 12.52
CA ALA A 85 5.96 -7.61 12.56
C ALA A 85 5.47 -7.98 13.98
N ASP A 86 6.21 -7.59 15.02
CA ASP A 86 5.83 -7.79 16.43
C ASP A 86 4.55 -7.01 16.79
N ARG A 87 4.44 -5.73 16.39
CA ARG A 87 3.23 -4.93 16.62
C ARG A 87 2.01 -5.52 15.91
N LEU A 88 2.18 -5.90 14.64
CA LEU A 88 1.16 -6.61 13.87
C LEU A 88 0.85 -7.99 14.48
N GLY A 89 1.79 -8.59 15.22
CA GLY A 89 1.69 -9.93 15.77
C GLY A 89 1.60 -10.99 14.68
N VAL A 90 2.51 -10.92 13.71
CA VAL A 90 2.63 -11.84 12.58
C VAL A 90 4.05 -12.39 12.48
N ASP A 91 4.19 -13.63 12.03
CA ASP A 91 5.51 -14.26 11.87
C ASP A 91 6.28 -13.75 10.63
N TYR A 92 5.55 -13.17 9.68
CA TYR A 92 6.10 -12.59 8.46
C TYR A 92 5.21 -11.44 7.95
N LEU A 93 5.83 -10.53 7.22
CA LEU A 93 5.20 -9.47 6.44
C LEU A 93 5.08 -9.92 4.99
N ASP A 94 3.89 -9.77 4.40
CA ASP A 94 3.71 -10.14 2.99
C ASP A 94 4.37 -9.13 2.06
N LEU A 95 4.32 -7.85 2.43
CA LEU A 95 4.89 -6.76 1.66
C LEU A 95 5.42 -5.66 2.59
N LEU A 96 6.71 -5.33 2.49
CA LEU A 96 7.32 -4.22 3.20
C LEU A 96 7.70 -3.11 2.21
N TYR A 97 7.22 -1.89 2.45
CA TYR A 97 7.60 -0.73 1.67
C TYR A 97 8.64 0.16 2.39
N VAL A 98 9.47 0.85 1.61
CA VAL A 98 10.06 2.13 2.02
C VAL A 98 8.97 3.20 1.93
N HIS A 99 8.57 3.85 3.02
CA HIS A 99 7.41 4.77 2.99
C HIS A 99 7.68 6.07 2.20
N TRP A 100 8.81 6.72 2.48
CA TRP A 100 9.33 7.84 1.70
C TRP A 100 10.86 7.78 1.65
N PRO A 101 11.49 7.69 0.47
CA PRO A 101 12.94 7.62 0.32
C PRO A 101 13.59 9.01 0.43
N ASP A 102 13.59 9.59 1.64
CA ASP A 102 14.06 10.95 1.88
C ASP A 102 15.07 11.04 3.04
N THR A 103 14.64 10.93 4.29
CA THR A 103 15.43 11.36 5.47
C THR A 103 16.73 10.59 5.67
N THR A 104 16.68 9.27 5.86
CA THR A 104 17.88 8.42 6.02
C THR A 104 18.08 7.47 4.85
N TYR A 105 17.43 7.73 3.72
CA TYR A 105 17.48 6.85 2.56
C TYR A 105 18.85 6.93 1.87
N ASP A 106 19.58 5.82 1.88
CA ASP A 106 20.71 5.58 1.01
C ASP A 106 20.44 4.26 0.27
N PRO A 107 20.33 4.25 -1.07
CA PRO A 107 20.12 3.01 -1.82
C PRO A 107 21.23 1.97 -1.59
N GLY A 108 22.43 2.38 -1.17
CA GLY A 108 23.53 1.49 -0.80
C GLY A 108 23.36 0.81 0.58
N GLU A 109 22.45 1.28 1.42
CA GLU A 109 22.15 0.71 2.74
C GLU A 109 20.74 0.13 2.79
N THR A 110 19.74 0.92 2.38
CA THR A 110 18.32 0.53 2.47
C THR A 110 18.01 -0.69 1.62
N LEU A 111 18.44 -0.73 0.35
CA LEU A 111 18.09 -1.84 -0.55
C LEU A 111 18.73 -3.17 -0.11
N PRO A 112 20.01 -3.21 0.31
CA PRO A 112 20.57 -4.42 0.92
C PRO A 112 19.87 -4.88 2.20
N ALA A 113 19.33 -3.97 3.01
CA ALA A 113 18.54 -4.33 4.19
C ALA A 113 17.20 -4.98 3.81
N LEU A 114 16.52 -4.46 2.79
CA LEU A 114 15.32 -5.09 2.24
C LEU A 114 15.59 -6.50 1.68
N ASP A 115 16.70 -6.68 0.96
CA ASP A 115 17.13 -7.99 0.48
C ASP A 115 17.42 -8.94 1.66
N HIS A 116 18.10 -8.48 2.71
CA HIS A 116 18.37 -9.27 3.91
C HIS A 116 17.08 -9.73 4.61
N LEU A 117 16.11 -8.83 4.77
CA LEU A 117 14.80 -9.14 5.37
C LEU A 117 14.02 -10.17 4.55
N ARG A 118 14.20 -10.17 3.23
CA ARG A 118 13.63 -11.18 2.35
C ARG A 118 14.35 -12.52 2.46
N GLU A 119 15.68 -12.51 2.46
CA GLU A 119 16.51 -13.72 2.59
C GLU A 119 16.30 -14.45 3.93
N THR A 120 16.09 -13.70 5.00
CA THR A 120 15.79 -14.25 6.34
C THR A 120 14.35 -14.72 6.50
N GLY A 121 13.47 -14.38 5.56
CA GLY A 121 12.09 -14.81 5.51
C GLY A 121 11.12 -13.99 6.36
N LEU A 122 11.57 -12.89 6.99
CA LEU A 122 10.66 -11.97 7.69
C LEU A 122 9.73 -11.28 6.69
N VAL A 123 10.25 -10.91 5.52
CA VAL A 123 9.50 -10.22 4.47
C VAL A 123 9.39 -11.13 3.24
N ARG A 124 8.19 -11.28 2.67
CA ARG A 124 8.02 -12.06 1.44
C ARG A 124 8.38 -11.27 0.20
N GLU A 125 7.85 -10.05 0.11
CA GLU A 125 8.04 -9.16 -1.03
C GLU A 125 8.39 -7.74 -0.57
N VAL A 126 9.15 -7.02 -1.39
CA VAL A 126 9.62 -5.66 -1.08
C VAL A 126 9.04 -4.66 -2.06
N GLY A 127 8.74 -3.47 -1.55
CA GLY A 127 8.17 -2.39 -2.34
C GLY A 127 8.75 -1.03 -2.02
N MET A 128 8.42 -0.06 -2.86
CA MET A 128 8.85 1.33 -2.74
C MET A 128 7.62 2.25 -2.70
N CYS A 129 7.54 3.21 -1.78
CA CYS A 129 6.41 4.14 -1.71
C CYS A 129 6.89 5.58 -1.89
N ASN A 130 6.09 6.39 -2.59
CA ASN A 130 6.34 7.81 -2.85
C ASN A 130 7.72 8.12 -3.46
N CYS A 131 8.19 7.22 -4.32
CA CYS A 131 9.48 7.33 -4.98
C CYS A 131 9.38 8.10 -6.29
N ARG A 132 10.41 8.88 -6.59
CA ARG A 132 10.60 9.45 -7.92
C ARG A 132 10.98 8.36 -8.94
N PRO A 133 10.80 8.59 -10.25
CA PRO A 133 11.21 7.65 -11.30
C PRO A 133 12.66 7.16 -11.16
N ASP A 134 13.62 8.05 -10.88
CA ASP A 134 15.04 7.70 -10.71
C ASP A 134 15.28 6.74 -9.53
N GLN A 135 14.47 6.88 -8.47
CA GLN A 135 14.55 6.01 -7.29
C GLN A 135 13.95 4.64 -7.56
N ILE A 136 12.87 4.55 -8.36
CA ILE A 136 12.31 3.27 -8.82
C ILE A 136 13.29 2.54 -9.73
N GLU A 137 13.88 3.23 -10.71
CA GLU A 137 14.89 2.64 -11.60
C GLU A 137 16.08 2.12 -10.78
N THR A 138 16.57 2.91 -9.82
CA THR A 138 17.64 2.48 -8.90
C THR A 138 17.27 1.23 -8.11
N ALA A 139 16.04 1.15 -7.58
CA ALA A 139 15.58 -0.02 -6.82
C ALA A 139 15.51 -1.27 -7.72
N VAL A 140 14.94 -1.14 -8.92
CA VAL A 140 14.88 -2.23 -9.91
C VAL A 140 16.27 -2.73 -10.31
N GLU A 141 17.23 -1.83 -10.46
CA GLU A 141 18.60 -2.19 -10.86
C GLU A 141 19.41 -2.84 -9.74
N ARG A 142 19.16 -2.48 -8.48
CA ARG A 142 20.06 -2.80 -7.36
C ARG A 142 19.54 -3.84 -6.39
N LEU A 143 18.22 -4.02 -6.27
CA LEU A 143 17.68 -5.10 -5.45
C LEU A 143 18.12 -6.46 -6.02
N ALA A 144 18.53 -7.37 -5.15
CA ALA A 144 18.85 -8.74 -5.54
C ALA A 144 17.59 -9.49 -6.02
N SER A 145 16.43 -9.10 -5.51
CA SER A 145 15.12 -9.62 -5.89
C SER A 145 14.33 -8.62 -6.73
N PRO A 146 13.45 -9.07 -7.65
CA PRO A 146 12.58 -8.15 -8.38
C PRO A 146 11.76 -7.28 -7.43
N LEU A 147 11.70 -5.98 -7.72
CA LEU A 147 10.80 -5.07 -7.03
C LEU A 147 9.36 -5.57 -7.23
N PHE A 148 8.61 -5.80 -6.15
CA PHE A 148 7.28 -6.37 -6.27
C PHE A 148 6.20 -5.32 -6.57
N ALA A 149 6.29 -4.17 -5.90
CA ALA A 149 5.35 -3.09 -6.07
C ALA A 149 5.99 -1.72 -5.80
N HIS A 150 5.45 -0.68 -6.42
CA HIS A 150 5.56 0.66 -5.86
C HIS A 150 4.19 1.28 -5.61
N GLN A 151 4.08 2.01 -4.52
CA GLN A 151 2.86 2.66 -4.08
C GLN A 151 3.00 4.19 -4.17
N VAL A 152 1.98 4.87 -4.70
CA VAL A 152 2.02 6.32 -4.90
C VAL A 152 0.61 6.91 -4.92
N GLU A 153 0.47 8.19 -4.59
CA GLU A 153 -0.78 8.92 -4.80
C GLU A 153 -1.12 8.89 -6.29
N CYS A 154 -2.27 8.32 -6.63
CA CYS A 154 -2.70 8.23 -8.02
C CYS A 154 -4.21 8.30 -8.15
N HIS A 155 -4.67 9.20 -9.01
CA HIS A 155 -6.07 9.46 -9.30
C HIS A 155 -6.17 10.23 -10.63
N PRO A 156 -7.36 10.43 -11.21
CA PRO A 156 -7.55 11.17 -12.47
C PRO A 156 -6.85 12.54 -12.57
N LEU A 157 -6.70 13.25 -11.44
CA LEU A 157 -5.99 14.54 -11.37
C LEU A 157 -4.46 14.39 -11.23
N LEU A 158 -3.97 13.24 -10.76
CA LEU A 158 -2.55 12.90 -10.62
C LEU A 158 -2.27 11.50 -11.20
N GLN A 159 -2.15 11.45 -12.52
CA GLN A 159 -2.18 10.18 -13.27
C GLN A 159 -0.90 9.35 -13.19
N GLN A 160 0.21 9.87 -12.66
CA GLN A 160 1.48 9.13 -12.51
C GLN A 160 1.96 8.42 -13.79
N ARG A 161 1.88 9.10 -14.95
CA ARG A 161 2.11 8.48 -16.28
C ARG A 161 3.47 7.80 -16.41
N GLU A 162 4.51 8.42 -15.87
CA GLU A 162 5.87 7.89 -15.92
C GLU A 162 6.07 6.68 -15.02
N LEU A 163 5.60 6.76 -13.76
CA LEU A 163 5.64 5.63 -12.83
C LEU A 163 4.83 4.43 -13.36
N ARG A 164 3.68 4.66 -14.00
CA ARG A 164 2.92 3.61 -14.70
C ARG A 164 3.70 2.98 -15.86
N ARG A 165 4.51 3.76 -16.58
CA ARG A 165 5.39 3.22 -17.64
C ARG A 165 6.42 2.30 -17.01
N LEU A 166 7.09 2.74 -15.94
CA LEU A 166 8.11 1.95 -15.24
C LEU A 166 7.54 0.65 -14.65
N ALA A 167 6.35 0.68 -14.06
CA ALA A 167 5.64 -0.51 -13.59
C ALA A 167 5.47 -1.57 -14.70
N ARG A 168 5.03 -1.13 -15.88
CA ARG A 168 4.85 -2.02 -17.04
C ARG A 168 6.16 -2.50 -17.63
N GLU A 169 7.18 -1.64 -17.66
CA GLU A 169 8.49 -1.94 -18.25
C GLU A 169 9.29 -2.93 -17.41
N HIS A 170 9.20 -2.81 -16.08
CA HIS A 170 9.94 -3.63 -15.13
C HIS A 170 9.07 -4.68 -14.42
N ASP A 171 7.87 -4.96 -14.95
CA ASP A 171 6.95 -6.02 -14.51
C ASP A 171 6.69 -6.06 -12.99
N HIS A 172 6.29 -4.92 -12.43
CA HIS A 172 5.89 -4.81 -11.03
C HIS A 172 4.57 -4.05 -10.87
N TYR A 173 3.96 -4.14 -9.69
CA TYR A 173 2.67 -3.48 -9.44
C TYR A 173 2.84 -1.99 -9.17
N LEU A 174 1.97 -1.16 -9.75
CA LEU A 174 1.71 0.19 -9.23
C LEU A 174 0.46 0.11 -8.35
N VAL A 175 0.59 0.50 -7.09
CA VAL A 175 -0.51 0.55 -6.12
C VAL A 175 -0.92 2.01 -5.91
N ALA A 176 -2.15 2.35 -6.27
CA ALA A 176 -2.68 3.69 -6.05
C ALA A 176 -3.20 3.83 -4.60
N TYR A 177 -2.73 4.85 -3.87
CA TYR A 177 -3.42 5.35 -2.68
C TYR A 177 -4.09 6.70 -2.96
N SER A 178 -5.00 7.10 -2.07
CA SER A 178 -5.84 8.29 -2.23
C SER A 178 -6.53 8.38 -3.60
N PRO A 179 -7.16 7.29 -4.11
CA PRO A 179 -7.75 7.27 -5.45
C PRO A 179 -8.88 8.29 -5.63
N LEU A 180 -9.41 8.84 -4.53
CA LEU A 180 -10.45 9.86 -4.51
C LEU A 180 -9.92 11.29 -4.34
N ALA A 181 -8.60 11.52 -4.38
CA ALA A 181 -7.99 12.83 -4.16
C ALA A 181 -8.53 13.54 -2.89
N LYS A 182 -8.69 12.79 -1.80
CA LYS A 182 -9.28 13.27 -0.53
C LYS A 182 -10.64 13.96 -0.69
N GLY A 183 -11.43 13.54 -1.68
CA GLY A 183 -12.76 14.06 -1.95
C GLY A 183 -12.81 15.13 -3.05
N GLU A 184 -11.68 15.71 -3.47
CA GLU A 184 -11.65 16.73 -4.53
C GLU A 184 -12.22 16.20 -5.86
N ILE A 185 -12.12 14.89 -6.07
CA ILE A 185 -12.62 14.23 -7.27
C ILE A 185 -14.15 14.29 -7.42
N LEU A 186 -14.85 14.50 -6.30
CA LEU A 186 -16.32 14.53 -6.26
C LEU A 186 -16.87 15.80 -6.93
N ASP A 187 -16.06 16.86 -6.98
CA ASP A 187 -16.43 18.17 -7.53
C ASP A 187 -15.99 18.36 -8.99
N VAL A 188 -15.37 17.34 -9.61
CA VAL A 188 -14.90 17.41 -11.00
C VAL A 188 -16.08 17.24 -11.97
N PRO A 189 -16.44 18.26 -12.78
CA PRO A 189 -17.63 18.22 -13.64
C PRO A 189 -17.62 17.06 -14.64
N GLU A 190 -16.46 16.70 -15.19
CA GLU A 190 -16.31 15.61 -16.12
C GLU A 190 -16.63 14.25 -15.48
N LEU A 191 -16.26 14.06 -14.21
CA LEU A 191 -16.53 12.83 -13.48
C LEU A 191 -17.98 12.76 -13.02
N GLN A 192 -18.59 13.90 -12.65
CA GLN A 192 -20.02 13.98 -12.38
C GLN A 192 -20.86 13.62 -13.62
N ALA A 193 -20.48 14.12 -14.79
CA ALA A 193 -21.16 13.79 -16.04
C ALA A 193 -21.07 12.29 -16.39
N ILE A 194 -19.89 11.69 -16.23
CA ILE A 194 -19.70 10.24 -16.44
C ILE A 194 -20.49 9.42 -15.41
N ALA A 195 -20.52 9.86 -14.15
CA ALA A 195 -21.27 9.21 -13.08
C ALA A 195 -22.77 9.22 -13.37
N GLU A 196 -23.32 10.36 -13.81
CA GLU A 196 -24.73 10.50 -14.21
C GLU A 196 -25.07 9.58 -15.38
N GLU A 197 -24.25 9.56 -16.44
CA GLU A 197 -24.45 8.68 -17.60
C GLU A 197 -24.50 7.20 -17.22
N ARG A 198 -23.74 6.81 -16.19
CA ARG A 198 -23.58 5.41 -15.76
C ARG A 198 -24.46 5.01 -14.57
N GLY A 199 -25.26 5.92 -14.02
CA GLY A 199 -26.03 5.66 -12.81
C GLY A 199 -25.16 5.30 -11.60
N ALA A 200 -23.96 5.89 -11.52
CA ALA A 200 -22.96 5.67 -10.50
C ALA A 200 -22.66 6.96 -9.72
N THR A 201 -21.79 6.89 -8.71
CA THR A 201 -21.24 8.08 -8.04
C THR A 201 -19.87 8.47 -8.63
N PRO A 202 -19.44 9.74 -8.52
CA PRO A 202 -18.08 10.14 -8.93
C PRO A 202 -16.99 9.30 -8.25
N ALA A 203 -17.20 8.90 -6.98
CA ALA A 203 -16.29 8.02 -6.25
C ALA A 203 -16.20 6.62 -6.90
N GLN A 204 -17.34 6.02 -7.28
CA GLN A 204 -17.34 4.74 -7.98
C GLN A 204 -16.65 4.83 -9.34
N VAL A 205 -16.87 5.91 -10.09
CA VAL A 205 -16.20 6.14 -11.38
C VAL A 205 -14.68 6.26 -11.21
N ALA A 206 -14.23 7.11 -10.29
CA ALA A 206 -12.81 7.29 -10.01
C ALA A 206 -12.14 5.99 -9.59
N ARG A 207 -12.81 5.19 -8.75
CA ARG A 207 -12.26 3.94 -8.26
C ARG A 207 -12.23 2.85 -9.33
N ILE A 208 -13.29 2.71 -10.14
CA ILE A 208 -13.28 1.77 -11.27
C ILE A 208 -12.16 2.12 -12.24
N GLU A 209 -11.93 3.41 -12.48
CA GLU A 209 -10.83 3.87 -13.33
C GLU A 209 -9.46 3.50 -12.76
N ALA A 210 -9.26 3.70 -11.45
CA ALA A 210 -8.04 3.28 -10.76
C ALA A 210 -7.85 1.75 -10.79
N ILE A 211 -8.90 0.97 -10.61
CA ILE A 211 -8.81 -0.51 -10.71
C ILE A 211 -8.49 -0.91 -12.15
N ASP A 212 -9.14 -0.32 -13.15
CA ASP A 212 -8.97 -0.70 -14.56
C ASP A 212 -7.55 -0.41 -15.06
N ARG A 213 -6.95 0.70 -14.65
CA ARG A 213 -5.64 1.10 -15.18
C ARG A 213 -4.45 0.69 -14.30
N GLU A 214 -4.62 0.55 -12.99
CA GLU A 214 -3.54 0.20 -12.05
C GLU A 214 -3.59 -1.28 -11.68
N LYS A 215 -4.77 -1.90 -11.80
CA LYS A 215 -5.10 -3.23 -11.29
C LYS A 215 -4.98 -3.38 -9.78
N ARG A 216 -4.34 -2.45 -9.06
CA ARG A 216 -4.11 -2.47 -7.61
C ARG A 216 -4.40 -1.10 -6.99
N VAL A 217 -5.36 -1.04 -6.07
CA VAL A 217 -5.77 0.18 -5.38
C VAL A 217 -5.90 -0.10 -3.89
N VAL A 218 -5.50 0.84 -3.06
CA VAL A 218 -5.69 0.82 -1.60
C VAL A 218 -6.60 2.00 -1.21
N ASP A 219 -7.70 1.70 -0.52
CA ASP A 219 -8.69 2.67 -0.07
C ASP A 219 -8.67 2.83 1.45
N GLY A 220 -8.61 4.08 1.94
CA GLY A 220 -8.67 4.36 3.38
C GLY A 220 -10.03 4.06 4.05
N PRO A 221 -10.10 4.10 5.40
CA PRO A 221 -11.27 3.69 6.17
C PRO A 221 -12.50 4.61 5.99
N GLY A 222 -12.32 5.85 5.52
CA GLY A 222 -13.40 6.78 5.15
C GLY A 222 -14.05 6.51 3.78
N ALA A 223 -13.64 5.45 3.08
CA ALA A 223 -14.22 5.09 1.79
C ALA A 223 -15.71 4.70 1.94
N PRO A 224 -16.63 5.27 1.14
CA PRO A 224 -18.08 5.05 1.28
C PRO A 224 -18.57 3.64 0.88
N TRP A 225 -17.72 2.62 0.86
CA TRP A 225 -18.14 1.21 0.74
C TRP A 225 -19.06 0.75 1.89
N GLN A 226 -19.10 1.53 2.97
CA GLN A 226 -19.96 1.33 4.14
C GLN A 226 -21.35 1.98 4.01
N GLN A 227 -21.65 2.66 2.88
CA GLN A 227 -22.95 3.29 2.60
C GLN A 227 -23.69 2.61 1.45
#